data_AF-A0AAU6LPZ9-F1
#
_entry.id   AF-A0AAU6LPZ9-F1
#
_cell.length_a   1.000
_cell.length_b   1.000
_cell.length_c   1.000
_cell.angle_alpha   90.00
_cell.angle_beta   90.00
_cell.angle_gamma   90.00
#
_symmetry.space_group_name_H-M   'P 1'
#
loop_
_entity.id
_entity.type
_entity.pdbx_description
1 polymer ?
#
loop_
_entity_poly.entity_id
_entity_poly.type
_entity_poly.pdbx_seq_one_letter_code
_entity_poly.pdbx_strand_id
1 'polypeptide(L)'
;MLALALLLAGGAATGCGGRATTHHKPGTSHEQASGGVGTLLTTTDATGHRLREVPAQGAPEVQLTVRPDSEDGWNLQLAVKKYRFTPDSTGGAALPGAGHAHLELDGRKLARLYGPWFHLPAAQVPEGTHTLTVRLYADDHTAWAVSGKPVEGTAQLTATAPGQPGGHSHGDTPPPGQTPAPEQADRTVTITVRDGKVSPAPARTELRRGERVALRVTSDRADTLHVHGYDKELALPAGQEATLILTADRTGLFEVETHESSLVLTQLLVR
;
A
#
# COMPACT_ATOMS: atom_id res chain seq x y z
N MET A 1 73.68 17.73 -16.33
CA MET A 1 72.22 17.80 -16.06
C MET A 1 71.70 16.37 -16.15
N LEU A 2 71.62 15.69 -15.00
CA LEU A 2 70.40 15.38 -14.24
C LEU A 2 69.56 14.26 -14.90
N ALA A 3 69.49 13.14 -14.19
CA ALA A 3 68.76 11.92 -14.50
C ALA A 3 67.24 12.09 -14.43
N LEU A 4 66.48 11.20 -15.09
CA LEU A 4 65.53 10.28 -14.43
C LEU A 4 64.85 9.37 -15.48
N ALA A 5 65.01 8.05 -15.32
CA ALA A 5 64.15 7.05 -15.95
C ALA A 5 62.86 6.92 -15.14
N LEU A 6 61.70 6.87 -15.80
CA LEU A 6 60.47 6.37 -15.18
C LEU A 6 59.74 5.43 -16.15
N LEU A 7 59.77 4.13 -15.81
CA LEU A 7 58.79 3.16 -16.27
C LEU A 7 57.43 3.51 -15.66
N LEU A 8 56.37 3.49 -16.46
CA LEU A 8 55.01 3.32 -15.99
C LEU A 8 54.39 2.10 -16.67
N ALA A 9 54.37 1.00 -15.92
CA ALA A 9 53.46 -0.11 -16.15
C ALA A 9 52.06 0.31 -15.67
N GLY A 10 51.05 0.16 -16.52
CA GLY A 10 49.63 0.35 -16.16
C GLY A 10 48.84 -0.85 -16.63
N GLY A 11 48.48 -1.71 -15.68
CA GLY A 11 47.93 -3.04 -15.91
C GLY A 11 46.54 -3.07 -16.53
N ALA A 12 46.29 -4.16 -17.27
CA ALA A 12 44.97 -4.63 -17.61
C ALA A 12 44.27 -5.10 -16.33
N ALA A 13 43.32 -4.31 -15.82
CA ALA A 13 42.33 -4.78 -14.88
C ALA A 13 41.06 -5.15 -15.66
N THR A 14 40.88 -6.44 -15.87
CA THR A 14 39.60 -7.06 -16.24
C THR A 14 38.57 -6.77 -15.16
N GLY A 15 37.82 -5.68 -15.32
CA GLY A 15 36.61 -5.44 -14.56
C GLY A 15 35.46 -6.23 -15.15
N CYS A 16 35.16 -7.40 -14.58
CA CYS A 16 33.88 -8.08 -14.78
C CYS A 16 32.75 -7.22 -14.18
N GLY A 17 32.31 -6.20 -14.92
CA GLY A 17 31.06 -5.51 -14.66
C GLY A 17 29.92 -6.42 -15.12
N GLY A 18 29.31 -7.14 -14.18
CA GLY A 18 28.11 -7.93 -14.44
C GLY A 18 27.07 -7.10 -15.19
N ARG A 19 26.54 -7.68 -16.26
CA ARG A 19 25.52 -7.08 -17.12
C ARG A 19 24.33 -6.66 -16.25
N ALA A 20 24.01 -5.37 -16.23
CA ALA A 20 22.76 -4.89 -15.66
C ALA A 20 21.60 -5.61 -16.38
N THR A 21 20.84 -6.41 -15.65
CA THR A 21 19.67 -7.08 -16.18
C THR A 21 18.54 -6.06 -16.29
N THR A 22 18.37 -5.48 -17.48
CA THR A 22 17.19 -4.70 -17.84
C THR A 22 16.02 -5.65 -18.10
N HIS A 23 15.46 -6.25 -17.05
CA HIS A 23 14.22 -7.01 -17.18
C HIS A 23 13.02 -6.05 -17.14
N HIS A 24 12.68 -5.53 -18.31
CA HIS A 24 11.43 -4.82 -18.54
C HIS A 24 10.27 -5.81 -18.60
N LYS A 25 9.25 -5.59 -17.76
CA LYS A 25 7.85 -5.96 -18.03
C LYS A 25 7.05 -4.66 -18.24
N PRO A 26 5.93 -4.67 -18.98
CA PRO A 26 5.08 -3.49 -19.13
C PRO A 26 4.67 -2.96 -17.74
N GLY A 27 5.04 -1.72 -17.42
CA GLY A 27 4.70 -1.05 -16.15
C GLY A 27 5.87 -0.61 -15.26
N THR A 28 7.11 -1.04 -15.51
CA THR A 28 8.26 -0.59 -14.71
C THR A 28 9.08 0.46 -15.44
N SER A 29 8.63 1.72 -15.41
CA SER A 29 9.57 2.82 -15.58
C SER A 29 10.44 2.84 -14.32
N HIS A 30 11.63 2.23 -14.40
CA HIS A 30 12.71 2.48 -13.45
C HIS A 30 13.14 3.94 -13.62
N GLU A 31 12.32 4.87 -13.14
CA GLU A 31 12.76 6.24 -12.96
C GLU A 31 13.91 6.17 -11.97
N GLN A 32 15.12 6.41 -12.47
CA GLN A 32 16.28 6.48 -11.60
C GLN A 32 16.10 7.69 -10.70
N ALA A 33 16.43 7.56 -9.42
CA ALA A 33 16.39 8.66 -8.48
C ALA A 33 17.41 9.75 -8.89
N SER A 34 17.02 10.65 -9.79
CA SER A 34 17.79 11.83 -10.15
C SER A 34 17.27 13.01 -9.34
N GLY A 35 18.05 13.45 -8.34
CA GLY A 35 17.71 14.59 -7.47
C GLY A 35 17.80 14.25 -5.97
N GLY A 36 17.81 15.29 -5.13
CA GLY A 36 17.80 15.11 -3.68
C GLY A 36 16.43 14.62 -3.21
N VAL A 37 16.38 13.43 -2.62
CA VAL A 37 15.15 12.80 -2.09
C VAL A 37 14.87 13.18 -0.63
N GLY A 38 15.38 14.32 -0.16
CA GLY A 38 15.24 14.75 1.24
C GLY A 38 16.11 13.98 2.23
N THR A 39 15.99 14.35 3.51
CA THR A 39 16.77 13.80 4.63
C THR A 39 15.86 12.94 5.52
N LEU A 40 16.28 11.72 5.84
CA LEU A 40 15.56 10.90 6.81
C LEU A 40 15.82 11.40 8.22
N LEU A 41 14.74 11.73 8.94
CA LEU A 41 14.78 12.08 10.34
C LEU A 41 14.80 10.81 11.22
N THR A 42 15.13 10.98 12.49
CA THR A 42 14.99 9.94 13.51
C THR A 42 13.58 9.88 14.09
N THR A 43 12.80 10.95 13.91
CA THR A 43 11.39 11.00 14.29
C THR A 43 10.51 10.22 13.32
N THR A 44 9.37 9.76 13.83
CA THR A 44 8.34 9.04 13.08
C THR A 44 7.03 9.81 13.10
N ASP A 45 6.11 9.47 12.19
CA ASP A 45 4.71 9.84 12.34
C ASP A 45 4.01 9.00 13.43
N ALA A 46 2.71 9.26 13.63
CA ALA A 46 1.89 8.57 14.63
C ALA A 46 1.74 7.06 14.38
N THR A 47 2.03 6.60 13.16
CA THR A 47 1.94 5.19 12.73
C THR A 47 3.31 4.50 12.69
N GLY A 48 4.37 5.17 13.13
CA GLY A 48 5.72 4.60 13.23
C GLY A 48 6.59 4.74 11.98
N HIS A 49 6.11 5.41 10.92
CA HIS A 49 6.92 5.60 9.72
C HIS A 49 7.90 6.76 9.89
N ARG A 50 9.17 6.56 9.52
CA ARG A 50 10.19 7.61 9.58
C ARG A 50 9.83 8.79 8.67
N LEU A 51 10.10 10.00 9.16
CA LEU A 51 9.87 11.22 8.38
C LEU A 51 11.02 11.47 7.40
N ARG A 52 10.66 11.93 6.20
CA ARG A 52 11.56 12.36 5.12
C ARG A 52 11.39 13.87 4.90
N GLU A 53 12.32 14.62 5.46
CA GLU A 53 12.34 16.08 5.43
C GLU A 53 12.73 16.60 4.04
N VAL A 54 11.91 17.49 3.49
CA VAL A 54 12.20 18.25 2.27
C VAL A 54 12.02 19.74 2.50
N PRO A 55 12.74 20.61 1.76
CA PRO A 55 12.52 22.06 1.83
C PRO A 55 11.07 22.42 1.51
N ALA A 56 10.49 23.38 2.25
CA ALA A 56 9.13 23.86 1.99
C ALA A 56 8.94 24.34 0.54
N GLN A 57 9.99 24.95 -0.04
CA GLN A 57 10.01 25.26 -1.46
C GLN A 57 10.12 23.98 -2.27
N GLY A 58 9.03 23.63 -2.96
CA GLY A 58 8.97 22.43 -3.80
C GLY A 58 8.41 21.19 -3.09
N ALA A 59 8.10 21.28 -1.80
CA ALA A 59 7.50 20.17 -1.06
C ALA A 59 6.15 19.73 -1.64
N PRO A 60 5.80 18.43 -1.56
CA PRO A 60 4.48 17.96 -1.93
C PRO A 60 3.41 18.56 -1.02
N GLU A 61 2.19 18.68 -1.54
CA GLU A 61 1.03 19.22 -0.83
C GLU A 61 -0.18 18.33 -1.10
N VAL A 62 -1.09 18.20 -0.11
CA VAL A 62 -2.36 17.48 -0.25
C VAL A 62 -3.48 18.25 0.44
N GLN A 63 -4.66 18.26 -0.18
CA GLN A 63 -5.92 18.68 0.43
C GLN A 63 -6.94 17.56 0.27
N LEU A 64 -7.72 17.30 1.33
CA LEU A 64 -8.79 16.31 1.33
C LEU A 64 -10.14 16.99 1.25
N THR A 65 -10.97 16.57 0.30
CA THR A 65 -12.40 16.90 0.25
C THR A 65 -13.21 15.63 0.43
N VAL A 66 -14.28 15.73 1.23
CA VAL A 66 -15.20 14.63 1.54
C VAL A 66 -16.59 15.01 1.08
N ARG A 67 -17.26 14.13 0.35
CA ARG A 67 -18.65 14.33 -0.09
C ARG A 67 -19.45 13.07 0.20
N PRO A 68 -20.64 13.16 0.81
CA PRO A 68 -21.55 12.03 0.90
C PRO A 68 -21.82 11.47 -0.49
N ASP A 69 -21.82 10.15 -0.61
CA ASP A 69 -22.28 9.43 -1.78
C ASP A 69 -23.76 9.05 -1.60
N SER A 70 -24.54 9.03 -2.68
CA SER A 70 -25.98 8.79 -2.60
C SER A 70 -26.36 7.33 -2.37
N GLU A 71 -25.46 6.40 -2.69
CA GLU A 71 -25.70 4.96 -2.53
C GLU A 71 -25.13 4.46 -1.19
N ASP A 72 -23.86 4.76 -0.90
CA ASP A 72 -23.19 4.33 0.34
C ASP A 72 -22.02 5.25 0.73
N GLY A 73 -21.92 5.66 1.99
CA GLY A 73 -20.72 6.30 2.53
C GLY A 73 -20.33 7.65 1.89
N TRP A 74 -19.04 7.82 1.59
CA TRP A 74 -18.46 9.09 1.11
C TRP A 74 -17.46 8.90 -0.02
N ASN A 75 -17.49 9.82 -0.98
CA ASN A 75 -16.44 9.99 -1.97
C ASN A 75 -15.40 11.00 -1.47
N LEU A 76 -14.16 10.53 -1.35
CA LEU A 76 -12.99 11.31 -0.99
C LEU A 76 -12.25 11.75 -2.25
N GLN A 77 -11.86 13.02 -2.30
CA GLN A 77 -10.99 13.57 -3.34
C GLN A 77 -9.74 14.17 -2.71
N LEU A 78 -8.57 13.69 -3.14
CA LEU A 78 -7.27 14.25 -2.80
C LEU A 78 -6.81 15.18 -3.92
N ALA A 79 -6.72 16.47 -3.63
CA ALA A 79 -6.07 17.44 -4.50
C ALA A 79 -4.60 17.55 -4.09
N VAL A 80 -3.70 17.02 -4.93
CA VAL A 80 -2.26 17.02 -4.66
C VAL A 80 -1.52 18.03 -5.55
N LYS A 81 -0.41 18.59 -5.03
CA LYS A 81 0.53 19.39 -5.82
C LYS A 81 1.95 18.91 -5.60
N LYS A 82 2.79 19.00 -6.64
CA LYS A 82 4.20 18.56 -6.63
C LYS A 82 4.35 17.14 -6.09
N TYR A 83 3.33 16.33 -6.36
CA TYR A 83 3.22 14.96 -5.91
C TYR A 83 2.62 14.12 -7.03
N ARG A 84 3.14 12.92 -7.23
CA ARG A 84 2.66 11.95 -8.22
C ARG A 84 2.41 10.61 -7.54
N PHE A 85 1.21 10.06 -7.72
CA PHE A 85 0.94 8.69 -7.31
C PHE A 85 1.73 7.71 -8.19
N THR A 86 2.45 6.77 -7.56
CA THR A 86 3.29 5.76 -8.22
C THR A 86 2.95 4.36 -7.73
N PRO A 87 1.70 3.89 -7.96
CA PRO A 87 1.26 2.58 -7.47
C PRO A 87 2.07 1.40 -8.03
N ASP A 88 2.73 1.58 -9.17
CA ASP A 88 3.62 0.58 -9.77
C ASP A 88 4.99 0.49 -9.07
N SER A 89 5.35 1.46 -8.22
CA SER A 89 6.67 1.57 -7.59
C SER A 89 6.64 1.50 -6.06
N THR A 90 5.47 1.35 -5.45
CA THR A 90 5.34 1.21 -3.98
C THR A 90 6.14 0.01 -3.46
N GLY A 91 6.88 0.22 -2.37
CA GLY A 91 7.89 -0.70 -1.84
C GLY A 91 9.29 -0.53 -2.46
N GLY A 92 9.42 0.32 -3.48
CA GLY A 92 10.69 0.68 -4.12
C GLY A 92 11.43 1.80 -3.39
N ALA A 93 12.49 2.33 -4.00
CA ALA A 93 13.23 3.48 -3.46
C ALA A 93 12.42 4.78 -3.57
N ALA A 94 12.61 5.70 -2.63
CA ALA A 94 11.98 7.02 -2.69
C ALA A 94 12.36 7.80 -3.96
N LEU A 95 11.35 8.32 -4.66
CA LEU A 95 11.50 9.26 -5.77
C LEU A 95 10.97 10.65 -5.34
N PRO A 96 11.59 11.76 -5.78
CA PRO A 96 11.17 13.09 -5.36
C PRO A 96 9.69 13.36 -5.66
N GLY A 97 8.91 13.70 -4.64
CA GLY A 97 7.50 14.06 -4.80
C GLY A 97 6.67 12.94 -5.42
N ALA A 98 6.92 11.69 -5.06
CA ALA A 98 6.15 10.55 -5.54
C ALA A 98 5.84 9.55 -4.42
N GLY A 99 4.85 8.69 -4.65
CA GLY A 99 4.53 7.56 -3.77
C GLY A 99 3.04 7.23 -3.72
N HIS A 100 2.55 6.98 -2.50
CA HIS A 100 1.15 6.71 -2.18
C HIS A 100 0.73 7.50 -0.93
N ALA A 101 -0.58 7.59 -0.64
CA ALA A 101 -1.08 8.22 0.58
C ALA A 101 -1.63 7.16 1.55
N HIS A 102 -1.65 7.43 2.85
CA HIS A 102 -2.46 6.65 3.81
C HIS A 102 -3.67 7.48 4.22
N LEU A 103 -4.81 6.82 4.35
CA LEU A 103 -6.06 7.35 4.89
C LEU A 103 -6.21 6.84 6.32
N GLU A 104 -6.51 7.74 7.24
CA GLU A 104 -6.76 7.46 8.65
C GLU A 104 -8.12 8.02 9.07
N LEU A 105 -8.77 7.34 10.01
CA LEU A 105 -9.97 7.79 10.73
C LEU A 105 -9.63 7.88 12.22
N ASP A 106 -9.76 9.07 12.79
CA ASP A 106 -9.40 9.37 14.18
C ASP A 106 -7.97 8.89 14.55
N GLY A 107 -7.03 9.04 13.61
CA GLY A 107 -5.64 8.63 13.77
C GLY A 107 -5.36 7.13 13.62
N ARG A 108 -6.38 6.32 13.29
CA ARG A 108 -6.22 4.90 12.98
C ARG A 108 -6.20 4.72 11.46
N LYS A 109 -5.17 4.04 10.95
CA LYS A 109 -5.05 3.74 9.52
C LYS A 109 -6.25 2.92 9.04
N LEU A 110 -6.93 3.41 8.00
CA LEU A 110 -8.02 2.75 7.31
C LEU A 110 -7.56 2.09 6.01
N ALA A 111 -6.78 2.80 5.20
CA ALA A 111 -6.42 2.35 3.87
C ALA A 111 -5.14 3.01 3.35
N ARG A 112 -4.51 2.38 2.35
CA ARG A 112 -3.55 3.03 1.46
C ARG A 112 -4.29 3.52 0.21
N LEU A 113 -3.95 4.72 -0.25
CA LEU A 113 -4.54 5.36 -1.43
C LEU A 113 -3.48 5.47 -2.53
N TYR A 114 -3.82 4.91 -3.68
CA TYR A 114 -2.96 4.82 -4.87
C TYR A 114 -3.35 5.82 -5.97
N GLY A 115 -4.27 6.71 -5.67
CA GLY A 115 -4.80 7.70 -6.59
C GLY A 115 -5.58 8.79 -5.88
N PRO A 116 -6.10 9.78 -6.63
CA PRO A 116 -6.72 10.96 -6.06
C PRO A 116 -8.17 10.72 -5.58
N TRP A 117 -8.77 9.57 -5.84
CA TRP A 117 -10.15 9.26 -5.45
C TRP A 117 -10.20 8.00 -4.62
N PHE A 118 -11.05 8.02 -3.59
CA PHE A 118 -11.34 6.85 -2.76
C PHE A 118 -12.80 6.90 -2.32
N HIS A 119 -13.48 5.76 -2.38
CA HIS A 119 -14.81 5.61 -1.83
C HIS A 119 -14.69 4.98 -0.43
N LEU A 120 -15.17 5.67 0.59
CA LEU A 120 -15.19 5.24 1.97
C LEU A 120 -16.60 4.71 2.32
N PRO A 121 -16.80 3.39 2.42
CA PRO A 121 -18.09 2.79 2.74
C PRO A 121 -18.61 3.26 4.11
N ALA A 122 -19.94 3.43 4.25
CA ALA A 122 -20.52 3.87 5.52
C ALA A 122 -20.21 2.90 6.67
N ALA A 123 -20.18 1.59 6.37
CA ALA A 123 -19.88 0.54 7.35
C ALA A 123 -18.48 0.65 7.99
N GLN A 124 -17.55 1.40 7.39
CA GLN A 124 -16.20 1.62 7.95
C GLN A 124 -16.12 2.83 8.87
N VAL A 125 -17.20 3.60 9.01
CA VAL A 125 -17.22 4.78 9.86
C VAL A 125 -18.28 4.61 10.96
N PRO A 126 -17.87 4.54 12.24
CA PRO A 126 -18.81 4.50 13.34
C PRO A 126 -19.76 5.70 13.34
N GLU A 127 -20.89 5.59 14.04
CA GLU A 127 -21.80 6.73 14.21
C GLU A 127 -21.11 7.85 14.99
N GLY A 128 -21.29 9.09 14.54
CA GLY A 128 -20.70 10.26 15.17
C GLY A 128 -19.90 11.13 14.21
N THR A 129 -19.19 12.10 14.79
CA THR A 129 -18.28 12.98 14.02
C THR A 129 -16.86 12.45 14.14
N HIS A 130 -16.22 12.28 12.99
CA HIS A 130 -14.89 11.72 12.87
C HIS A 130 -13.97 12.62 12.07
N THR A 131 -12.67 12.54 12.35
CA THR A 131 -11.63 13.21 11.57
C THR A 131 -10.98 12.23 10.62
N LEU A 132 -11.06 12.53 9.33
CA LEU A 132 -10.21 11.89 8.32
C LEU A 132 -8.90 12.65 8.19
N THR A 133 -7.81 11.89 8.12
CA THR A 133 -6.47 12.40 7.79
C THR A 133 -5.94 11.63 6.59
N VAL A 134 -5.44 12.35 5.58
CA VAL A 134 -4.62 11.77 4.51
C VAL A 134 -3.20 12.27 4.64
N ARG A 135 -2.22 11.36 4.60
CA ARG A 135 -0.79 11.70 4.68
C ARG A 135 -0.05 11.13 3.49
N LEU A 136 0.90 11.89 2.94
CA LEU A 136 1.68 11.50 1.76
C LEU A 136 2.95 10.75 2.15
N TYR A 137 3.18 9.62 1.50
CA TYR A 137 4.36 8.77 1.69
C TYR A 137 5.17 8.66 0.41
N ALA A 138 6.46 8.41 0.55
CA ALA A 138 7.34 7.98 -0.53
C ALA A 138 7.11 6.48 -0.85
N ASP A 139 7.65 6.04 -1.99
CA ASP A 139 7.58 4.63 -2.40
C ASP A 139 8.24 3.68 -1.38
N ASP A 140 9.24 4.14 -0.62
CA ASP A 140 9.91 3.36 0.44
C ASP A 140 9.18 3.40 1.80
N HIS A 141 7.92 3.85 1.82
CA HIS A 141 7.07 4.01 3.01
C HIS A 141 7.54 5.07 4.02
N THR A 142 8.47 5.95 3.68
CA THR A 142 8.80 7.10 4.53
C THR A 142 7.79 8.23 4.34
N ALA A 143 7.35 8.87 5.42
CA ALA A 143 6.35 9.94 5.35
C ALA A 143 7.02 11.24 4.88
N TRP A 144 6.49 11.89 3.84
CA TRP A 144 6.99 13.20 3.43
C TRP A 144 6.76 14.21 4.54
N ALA A 145 7.75 15.06 4.82
CA ALA A 145 7.68 16.04 5.89
C ALA A 145 8.29 17.39 5.49
N VAL A 146 7.75 18.46 6.09
CA VAL A 146 8.27 19.83 6.00
C VAL A 146 8.34 20.40 7.41
N SER A 147 9.50 20.92 7.79
CA SER A 147 9.78 21.44 9.13
C SER A 147 9.47 20.42 10.23
N GLY A 148 9.79 19.15 9.98
CA GLY A 148 9.57 18.04 10.90
C GLY A 148 8.11 17.60 11.07
N LYS A 149 7.18 18.16 10.28
CA LYS A 149 5.76 17.78 10.30
C LYS A 149 5.39 16.99 9.06
N PRO A 150 4.59 15.93 9.17
CA PRO A 150 4.11 15.21 8.01
C PRO A 150 3.32 16.09 7.05
N VAL A 151 3.45 15.81 5.76
CA VAL A 151 2.61 16.41 4.71
C VAL A 151 1.27 15.68 4.70
N GLU A 152 0.26 16.33 5.26
CA GLU A 152 -1.07 15.77 5.45
C GLU A 152 -2.19 16.79 5.22
N GLY A 153 -3.39 16.29 4.96
CA GLY A 153 -4.63 17.06 4.88
C GLY A 153 -5.72 16.38 5.70
N THR A 154 -6.60 17.18 6.30
CA THR A 154 -7.66 16.67 7.17
C THR A 154 -9.03 17.16 6.73
N ALA A 155 -10.06 16.38 7.04
CA ALA A 155 -11.45 16.76 6.85
C ALA A 155 -12.34 16.10 7.91
N GLN A 156 -13.41 16.79 8.31
CA GLN A 156 -14.44 16.21 9.17
C GLN A 156 -15.50 15.52 8.33
N LEU A 157 -16.01 14.41 8.84
CA LEU A 157 -17.25 13.81 8.36
C LEU A 157 -18.12 13.44 9.56
N THR A 158 -19.44 13.43 9.35
CA THR A 158 -20.40 12.96 10.35
C THR A 158 -21.18 11.80 9.76
N ALA A 159 -21.06 10.64 10.40
CA ALA A 159 -21.89 9.47 10.12
C ALA A 159 -23.12 9.52 11.02
N THR A 160 -24.29 9.47 10.41
CA THR A 160 -25.55 9.28 11.12
C THR A 160 -25.87 7.80 11.17
N ALA A 161 -26.57 7.36 12.23
CA ALA A 161 -27.18 6.04 12.27
C ALA A 161 -27.90 5.75 10.94
N PRO A 162 -27.84 4.52 10.41
CA PRO A 162 -28.60 4.18 9.23
C PRO A 162 -30.08 4.47 9.51
N GLY A 163 -30.62 5.51 8.88
CA GLY A 163 -32.07 5.61 8.73
C GLY A 163 -32.51 4.35 8.01
N GLN A 164 -33.56 3.68 8.50
CA GLN A 164 -34.13 2.49 7.85
C GLN A 164 -34.12 2.66 6.33
N PRO A 165 -33.46 1.78 5.57
CA PRO A 165 -33.42 1.90 4.12
C PRO A 165 -34.86 1.85 3.59
N GLY A 166 -35.25 2.90 2.87
CA GLY A 166 -36.35 2.81 1.92
C GLY A 166 -36.02 1.66 0.97
N GLY A 167 -36.88 0.65 0.95
CA GLY A 167 -36.57 -0.66 0.42
C GLY A 167 -36.22 -0.64 -1.07
N HIS A 168 -35.06 -1.20 -1.41
CA HIS A 168 -34.77 -1.76 -2.71
C HIS A 168 -34.40 -3.23 -2.52
N SER A 169 -35.34 -4.08 -2.90
CA SER A 169 -35.23 -5.53 -2.81
C SER A 169 -34.24 -6.05 -3.85
N HIS A 170 -33.18 -6.70 -3.41
CA HIS A 170 -32.61 -7.81 -4.14
C HIS A 170 -33.03 -9.08 -3.42
N GLY A 171 -34.11 -9.67 -3.93
CA GLY A 171 -34.47 -11.04 -3.60
C GLY A 171 -33.39 -11.95 -4.18
N ASP A 172 -32.76 -12.71 -3.28
CA ASP A 172 -32.53 -14.14 -3.47
C ASP A 172 -32.17 -14.74 -2.11
N THR A 173 -33.16 -15.36 -1.48
CA THR A 173 -32.97 -16.23 -0.33
C THR A 173 -32.76 -17.65 -0.87
N PRO A 174 -31.57 -18.27 -0.73
CA PRO A 174 -31.43 -19.69 -1.02
C PRO A 174 -32.26 -20.52 -0.02
N PRO A 175 -32.84 -21.66 -0.43
CA PRO A 175 -33.62 -22.49 0.47
C PRO A 175 -32.76 -23.05 1.62
N PRO A 176 -33.28 -23.19 2.85
CA PRO A 176 -32.54 -23.80 3.94
C PRO A 176 -32.49 -25.32 3.74
N GLY A 177 -31.30 -25.88 3.54
CA GLY A 177 -31.16 -27.35 3.43
C GLY A 177 -29.85 -27.92 2.88
N GLN A 178 -28.79 -27.13 2.70
CA GLN A 178 -27.48 -27.67 2.32
C GLN A 178 -26.43 -27.29 3.36
N THR A 179 -25.83 -28.30 3.98
CA THR A 179 -24.57 -28.17 4.71
C THR A 179 -23.55 -27.48 3.79
N PRO A 180 -22.85 -26.41 4.21
CA PRO A 180 -21.89 -25.76 3.33
C PRO A 180 -20.80 -26.77 2.96
N ALA A 181 -20.67 -27.08 1.67
CA ALA A 181 -19.44 -27.64 1.14
C ALA A 181 -18.31 -26.65 1.48
N PRO A 182 -17.08 -27.11 1.77
CA PRO A 182 -15.97 -26.20 2.06
C PRO A 182 -15.86 -25.17 0.93
N GLU A 183 -15.84 -23.87 1.28
CA GLU A 183 -15.70 -22.77 0.32
C GLU A 183 -14.42 -22.96 -0.49
N GLN A 184 -14.56 -23.53 -1.67
CA GLN A 184 -13.43 -23.77 -2.55
C GLN A 184 -13.08 -22.46 -3.26
N ALA A 185 -11.86 -21.95 -3.07
CA ALA A 185 -11.40 -20.77 -3.78
C ALA A 185 -11.22 -21.05 -5.27
N ASP A 186 -11.50 -20.04 -6.11
CA ASP A 186 -11.30 -20.11 -7.55
C ASP A 186 -9.81 -20.04 -7.92
N ARG A 187 -9.01 -19.41 -7.05
CA ARG A 187 -7.57 -19.24 -7.19
C ARG A 187 -6.85 -19.34 -5.85
N THR A 188 -5.63 -19.86 -5.85
CA THR A 188 -4.74 -19.86 -4.68
C THR A 188 -3.45 -19.09 -4.96
N VAL A 189 -3.06 -18.23 -4.04
CA VAL A 189 -1.77 -17.53 -4.01
C VAL A 189 -1.00 -18.04 -2.80
N THR A 190 0.14 -18.70 -3.04
CA THR A 190 1.00 -19.24 -1.98
C THR A 190 2.18 -18.31 -1.74
N ILE A 191 2.38 -17.90 -0.48
CA ILE A 191 3.42 -16.96 -0.05
C ILE A 191 4.16 -17.52 1.16
N THR A 192 5.48 -17.35 1.20
CA THR A 192 6.34 -17.70 2.32
C THR A 192 7.16 -16.48 2.76
N VAL A 193 7.19 -16.21 4.06
CA VAL A 193 8.05 -15.21 4.69
C VAL A 193 9.13 -15.94 5.48
N ARG A 194 10.40 -15.67 5.15
CA ARG A 194 11.55 -16.21 5.88
C ARG A 194 12.66 -15.17 6.01
N ASP A 195 13.18 -14.97 7.21
CA ASP A 195 14.24 -14.01 7.53
C ASP A 195 13.95 -12.61 6.96
N GLY A 196 12.69 -12.17 7.05
CA GLY A 196 12.23 -10.88 6.51
C GLY A 196 12.11 -10.80 4.99
N LYS A 197 12.25 -11.92 4.26
CA LYS A 197 12.09 -12.00 2.80
C LYS A 197 10.81 -12.71 2.42
N VAL A 198 10.10 -12.15 1.45
CA VAL A 198 8.86 -12.71 0.89
C VAL A 198 9.16 -13.50 -0.39
N SER A 199 8.61 -14.70 -0.51
CA SER A 199 8.72 -15.59 -1.67
C SER A 199 7.34 -16.12 -2.09
N PRO A 200 6.93 -16.01 -3.37
CA PRO A 200 7.62 -15.29 -4.43
C PRO A 200 7.76 -13.79 -4.09
N ALA A 201 8.66 -13.09 -4.80
CA ALA A 201 8.79 -11.64 -4.60
C ALA A 201 7.42 -10.96 -4.80
N PRO A 202 7.07 -9.95 -3.98
CA PRO A 202 5.78 -9.29 -4.04
C PRO A 202 5.46 -8.81 -5.46
N ALA A 203 4.27 -9.17 -5.94
CA ALA A 203 3.81 -8.84 -7.28
C ALA A 203 2.30 -8.62 -7.30
N ARG A 204 1.78 -8.21 -8.45
CA ARG A 204 0.34 -8.07 -8.67
C ARG A 204 -0.30 -9.39 -9.06
N THR A 205 -1.34 -9.74 -8.32
CA THR A 205 -2.27 -10.82 -8.63
C THR A 205 -3.55 -10.17 -9.16
N GLU A 206 -3.79 -10.32 -10.46
CA GLU A 206 -5.02 -9.83 -11.08
C GLU A 206 -6.17 -10.78 -10.79
N LEU A 207 -7.31 -10.24 -10.34
CA LEU A 207 -8.53 -10.96 -10.01
C LEU A 207 -9.71 -10.31 -10.74
N ARG A 208 -10.71 -11.11 -11.10
CA ARG A 208 -12.01 -10.58 -11.55
C ARG A 208 -12.86 -10.19 -10.35
N ARG A 209 -13.70 -9.16 -10.49
CA ARG A 209 -14.72 -8.86 -9.49
C ARG A 209 -15.60 -10.11 -9.23
N GLY A 210 -15.75 -10.47 -7.96
CA GLY A 210 -16.47 -11.66 -7.49
C GLY A 210 -15.64 -12.95 -7.43
N GLU A 211 -14.39 -12.96 -7.92
CA GLU A 211 -13.50 -14.12 -7.83
C GLU A 211 -13.10 -14.38 -6.36
N ARG A 212 -13.09 -15.64 -5.94
CA ARG A 212 -12.61 -16.05 -4.61
C ARG A 212 -11.15 -16.45 -4.66
N VAL A 213 -10.30 -15.75 -3.93
CA VAL A 213 -8.86 -16.04 -3.81
C VAL A 213 -8.53 -16.59 -2.42
N ALA A 214 -7.78 -17.69 -2.37
CA ALA A 214 -7.16 -18.22 -1.16
C ALA A 214 -5.72 -17.69 -1.05
N LEU A 215 -5.46 -16.90 -0.02
CA LEU A 215 -4.12 -16.44 0.37
C LEU A 215 -3.54 -17.44 1.36
N ARG A 216 -2.63 -18.30 0.89
CA ARG A 216 -1.98 -19.35 1.67
C ARG A 216 -0.60 -18.86 2.09
N VAL A 217 -0.42 -18.54 3.36
CA VAL A 217 0.76 -17.85 3.87
C VAL A 217 1.45 -18.69 4.95
N THR A 218 2.77 -18.81 4.86
CA THR A 218 3.62 -19.35 5.93
C THR A 218 4.66 -18.30 6.32
N SER A 219 4.79 -18.00 7.61
CA SER A 219 5.80 -17.07 8.13
C SER A 219 6.68 -17.77 9.15
N ASP A 220 7.98 -17.50 9.18
CA ASP A 220 8.90 -18.01 10.21
C ASP A 220 8.79 -17.30 11.56
N ARG A 221 7.98 -16.23 11.62
CA ARG A 221 7.64 -15.49 12.84
C ARG A 221 6.11 -15.36 12.98
N ALA A 222 5.67 -15.22 14.24
CA ALA A 222 4.28 -14.91 14.51
C ALA A 222 3.97 -13.47 14.05
N ASP A 223 2.86 -13.29 13.33
CA ASP A 223 2.40 -11.99 12.81
C ASP A 223 0.89 -12.09 12.49
N THR A 224 0.33 -11.08 11.85
CA THR A 224 -1.06 -11.05 11.36
C THR A 224 -1.06 -10.76 9.87
N LEU A 225 -1.70 -11.61 9.07
CA LEU A 225 -2.01 -11.33 7.68
C LEU A 225 -3.11 -10.28 7.62
N HIS A 226 -2.91 -9.18 6.92
CA HIS A 226 -3.89 -8.11 6.76
C HIS A 226 -4.13 -7.83 5.27
N VAL A 227 -5.40 -7.75 4.85
CA VAL A 227 -5.79 -7.31 3.50
C VAL A 227 -6.40 -5.92 3.57
N HIS A 228 -5.63 -4.93 3.11
CA HIS A 228 -6.07 -3.53 3.09
C HIS A 228 -7.32 -3.36 2.23
N GLY A 229 -8.24 -2.52 2.69
CA GLY A 229 -9.50 -2.25 2.00
C GLY A 229 -10.55 -3.36 2.12
N TYR A 230 -10.23 -4.48 2.77
CA TYR A 230 -11.17 -5.57 3.06
C TYR A 230 -11.42 -5.79 4.56
N ASP A 231 -10.58 -5.20 5.42
CA ASP A 231 -10.60 -5.41 6.88
C ASP A 231 -10.62 -6.90 7.23
N LYS A 232 -9.80 -7.68 6.52
CA LYS A 232 -9.62 -9.10 6.75
C LYS A 232 -8.27 -9.33 7.38
N GLU A 233 -8.31 -9.88 8.58
CA GLU A 233 -7.15 -10.30 9.34
C GLU A 233 -7.15 -11.80 9.59
N LEU A 234 -5.96 -12.39 9.59
CA LEU A 234 -5.76 -13.77 9.98
C LEU A 234 -4.45 -13.89 10.75
N ALA A 235 -4.51 -14.48 11.95
CA ALA A 235 -3.30 -14.77 12.71
C ALA A 235 -2.38 -15.71 11.91
N LEU A 236 -1.08 -15.38 11.86
CA LEU A 236 -0.03 -16.19 11.27
C LEU A 236 0.85 -16.76 12.39
N PRO A 237 0.63 -18.01 12.84
CA PRO A 237 1.54 -18.64 13.79
C PRO A 237 2.90 -18.95 13.16
N ALA A 238 3.98 -18.78 13.92
CA ALA A 238 5.34 -19.05 13.44
C ALA A 238 5.49 -20.51 12.95
N GLY A 239 6.00 -20.66 11.72
CA GLY A 239 6.26 -21.94 11.07
C GLY A 239 5.01 -22.71 10.62
N GLN A 240 3.81 -22.18 10.87
CA GLN A 240 2.55 -22.80 10.45
C GLN A 240 1.98 -22.07 9.24
N GLU A 241 1.29 -22.84 8.41
CA GLU A 241 0.57 -22.30 7.29
C GLU A 241 -0.84 -21.88 7.71
N ALA A 242 -1.24 -20.69 7.28
CA ALA A 242 -2.58 -20.17 7.45
C ALA A 242 -3.18 -19.82 6.08
N THR A 243 -4.50 -19.96 5.94
CA THR A 243 -5.21 -19.64 4.69
C THR A 243 -6.37 -18.70 4.95
N LEU A 244 -6.38 -17.55 4.27
CA LEU A 244 -7.50 -16.62 4.23
C LEU A 244 -8.18 -16.72 2.87
N ILE A 245 -9.49 -16.98 2.85
CA ILE A 245 -10.30 -16.92 1.63
C ILE A 245 -10.98 -15.57 1.55
N LEU A 246 -10.83 -14.89 0.41
CA LEU A 246 -11.36 -13.58 0.15
C LEU A 246 -12.18 -13.59 -1.15
N THR A 247 -13.40 -13.06 -1.10
CA THR A 247 -14.18 -12.72 -2.30
C THR A 247 -13.79 -11.32 -2.77
N ALA A 248 -13.29 -11.21 -4.00
CA ALA A 248 -12.87 -9.95 -4.62
C ALA A 248 -14.06 -9.11 -5.11
N ASP A 249 -14.97 -8.71 -4.23
CA ASP A 249 -16.20 -7.96 -4.55
C ASP A 249 -16.02 -6.44 -4.82
N ARG A 250 -14.84 -5.88 -4.54
CA ARG A 250 -14.47 -4.46 -4.68
C ARG A 250 -13.42 -4.29 -5.76
N THR A 251 -13.65 -3.40 -6.72
CA THR A 251 -12.64 -3.07 -7.74
C THR A 251 -11.56 -2.16 -7.15
N GLY A 252 -10.30 -2.38 -7.52
CA GLY A 252 -9.20 -1.56 -7.00
C GLY A 252 -7.88 -2.32 -6.87
N LEU A 253 -6.88 -1.66 -6.28
CA LEU A 253 -5.60 -2.24 -5.91
C LEU A 253 -5.52 -2.36 -4.38
N PHE A 254 -5.40 -3.58 -3.88
CA PHE A 254 -5.42 -3.90 -2.46
C PHE A 254 -4.10 -4.56 -2.06
N GLU A 255 -3.44 -4.04 -1.04
CA GLU A 255 -2.20 -4.63 -0.55
C GLU A 255 -2.49 -5.70 0.50
N VAL A 256 -1.78 -6.82 0.40
CA VAL A 256 -1.76 -7.87 1.42
C VAL A 256 -0.41 -7.78 2.11
N GLU A 257 -0.41 -7.58 3.42
CA GLU A 257 0.82 -7.41 4.20
C GLU A 257 0.79 -8.23 5.50
N THR A 258 1.94 -8.30 6.17
CA THR A 258 1.97 -8.63 7.59
C THR A 258 1.81 -7.35 8.41
N HIS A 259 0.95 -7.35 9.43
CA HIS A 259 0.59 -6.16 10.19
C HIS A 259 1.75 -5.66 11.05
N GLU A 260 2.35 -6.53 11.86
CA GLU A 260 3.36 -6.14 12.85
C GLU A 260 4.71 -5.86 12.16
N SER A 261 5.10 -6.71 11.19
CA SER A 261 6.36 -6.53 10.47
C SER A 261 6.25 -5.60 9.25
N SER A 262 5.04 -5.16 8.89
CA SER A 262 4.76 -4.28 7.74
C SER A 262 5.36 -4.79 6.42
N LEU A 263 5.42 -6.12 6.23
CA LEU A 263 5.98 -6.74 5.03
C LEU A 263 4.89 -6.90 3.97
N VAL A 264 5.08 -6.26 2.81
CA VAL A 264 4.19 -6.44 1.66
C VAL A 264 4.34 -7.84 1.10
N LEU A 265 3.25 -8.59 1.03
CA LEU A 265 3.22 -9.98 0.57
C LEU A 265 2.83 -10.10 -0.91
N THR A 266 1.77 -9.39 -1.31
CA THR A 266 1.27 -9.32 -2.68
C THR A 266 0.35 -8.10 -2.82
N GLN A 267 0.06 -7.70 -4.05
CA GLN A 267 -1.02 -6.76 -4.34
C GLN A 267 -2.13 -7.48 -5.12
N LEU A 268 -3.38 -7.30 -4.75
CA LEU A 268 -4.55 -7.80 -5.47
C LEU A 268 -5.10 -6.68 -6.34
N LEU A 269 -5.11 -6.88 -7.65
CA LEU A 269 -5.70 -5.96 -8.61
C LEU A 269 -7.02 -6.51 -9.10
N VAL A 270 -8.12 -5.96 -8.59
CA VAL A 270 -9.48 -6.42 -8.91
C VAL A 270 -10.08 -5.54 -10.01
N ARG A 271 -10.48 -6.17 -11.10
CA ARG A 271 -11.09 -5.51 -12.28
C ARG A 271 -12.44 -6.12 -12.65
#